data_AF-A0A967LAD5-F1
#
_entry.id   AF-A0A967LAD5-F1
#
_cell.length_a   1.000
_cell.length_b   1.000
_cell.length_c   1.000
_cell.angle_alpha   90.00
_cell.angle_beta   90.00
_cell.angle_gamma   90.00
#
_symmetry.space_group_name_H-M   'P 1'
#
loop_
_entity.id
_entity.type
_entity.pdbx_description
1 polymer ?
#
loop_
_entity_poly.entity_id
_entity_poly.type
_entity_poly.pdbx_seq_one_letter_code
_entity_poly.pdbx_strand_id
1 'polypeptide(L)'
;MEPGETLVFSPRSSAQYSIENIFRNELSSAVAPDPANYYYQDMQQTHTGVPTEFIEFPGPGNASGADNNLMALKDASPVRGRPRDIDFDTLPTVVYANTSLQAGGSDELPVQWNRANPVPIHQLSSSRDRLDGGAIPDVRTRDGFRMRWWEETRSNERGSGQLRRNPEHLQTSAIGTWNPRAAYFCRTPWDNISDLPPHFYGMYTRDLFDEEVSWQALMPRAKNGKMLGNPFGPPIEGPDEIVLFDIPRTEVGIPSIGYLRHLKMSEFGWHPSYAIGNSLADPRVGRKTTSPVLRSSQERQYNGWNQHLFGWAAGRDSGRGPDYWAMLTRQILFRRPEDHFVVYDLSYELNFNLWDNFFVSTGSPGQKDDFVDDPVEDPLPNGRMTLYGSGDNVDEDIKDFHRAASQLMLNGGFNVHSINKEAWKAILSSTADTEYGSANAIPFPRLLDPPQGEWLDGQADDPESTGGFRSLSDYDLDALAEELVREIKERAPFFGLADFINRRLVESKHGEKGPIQAAI
;
A
#
# COMPACT_ATOMS: atom_id res chain seq x y z
N MET A 1 -9.21 11.49 -15.21
CA MET A 1 -9.37 10.24 -14.44
C MET A 1 -10.38 10.58 -13.38
N GLU A 2 -11.45 9.80 -13.27
CA GLU A 2 -12.41 9.97 -12.19
C GLU A 2 -11.81 9.42 -10.89
N PRO A 3 -12.24 9.89 -9.72
CA PRO A 3 -11.77 9.40 -8.43
C PRO A 3 -11.96 7.88 -8.31
N GLY A 4 -10.90 7.17 -7.93
CA GLY A 4 -10.96 5.72 -7.68
C GLY A 4 -10.81 4.82 -8.90
N GLU A 5 -10.77 5.34 -10.14
CA GLU A 5 -10.61 4.49 -11.33
C GLU A 5 -9.37 3.60 -11.25
N THR A 6 -9.55 2.30 -11.41
CA THR A 6 -8.48 1.29 -11.38
C THR A 6 -7.95 1.01 -12.79
N LEU A 7 -7.17 1.95 -13.33
CA LEU A 7 -6.75 1.92 -14.73
C LEU A 7 -5.54 1.02 -14.98
N VAL A 8 -5.59 0.26 -16.07
CA VAL A 8 -4.46 -0.51 -16.61
C VAL A 8 -3.84 0.29 -17.75
N PHE A 9 -2.53 0.54 -17.68
CA PHE A 9 -1.78 1.29 -18.67
C PHE A 9 -0.92 0.36 -19.53
N SER A 10 -1.18 0.34 -20.84
CA SER A 10 -0.44 -0.49 -21.81
C SER A 10 0.28 0.37 -22.85
N PRO A 11 1.33 -0.13 -23.52
CA PRO A 11 2.02 0.59 -24.58
C PRO A 11 1.04 1.09 -25.64
N ARG A 12 1.13 2.38 -25.94
CA ARG A 12 0.21 3.07 -26.86
C ARG A 12 0.29 2.56 -28.31
N SER A 13 1.43 1.99 -28.69
CA SER A 13 1.70 1.56 -30.06
C SER A 13 2.67 0.37 -30.09
N SER A 14 2.63 -0.40 -31.17
CA SER A 14 3.65 -1.42 -31.47
C SER A 14 5.01 -0.77 -31.73
N ALA A 15 5.80 -0.60 -30.67
CA ALA A 15 7.14 -0.06 -30.75
C ALA A 15 8.05 -0.78 -29.76
N GLN A 16 9.28 -1.07 -30.19
CA GLN A 16 10.29 -1.61 -29.28
C GLN A 16 10.62 -0.56 -28.21
N TYR A 17 10.69 -1.00 -26.95
CA TYR A 17 11.20 -0.19 -25.85
C TYR A 17 12.51 0.50 -26.26
N SER A 18 12.63 1.79 -25.94
CA SER A 18 13.80 2.57 -26.32
C SER A 18 14.20 3.50 -25.20
N ILE A 19 15.46 3.39 -24.77
CA ILE A 19 16.08 4.34 -23.84
C ILE A 19 16.45 5.67 -24.52
N GLU A 20 16.60 5.66 -25.85
CA GLU A 20 16.97 6.83 -26.67
C GLU A 20 15.74 7.57 -27.25
N ASN A 21 14.59 6.92 -27.21
CA ASN A 21 13.33 7.47 -27.70
C ASN A 21 12.22 7.05 -26.74
N ILE A 22 12.20 7.72 -25.59
CA ILE A 22 11.27 7.45 -24.49
C ILE A 22 9.78 7.48 -24.88
N PHE A 23 9.41 8.11 -26.01
CA PHE A 23 8.03 8.10 -26.54
C PHE A 23 7.58 6.72 -27.01
N ARG A 24 8.51 5.82 -27.34
CA ARG A 24 8.17 4.41 -27.60
C ARG A 24 7.72 3.68 -26.35
N ASN A 25 7.91 4.28 -25.18
CA ASN A 25 7.55 3.73 -23.88
C ASN A 25 6.29 4.41 -23.30
N GLU A 26 5.57 5.23 -24.08
CA GLU A 26 4.34 5.88 -23.62
C GLU A 26 3.26 4.83 -23.34
N LEU A 27 2.70 4.88 -22.13
CA LEU A 27 1.61 4.02 -21.71
C LEU A 27 0.28 4.78 -21.75
N SER A 28 -0.79 4.09 -22.10
CA SER A 28 -2.14 4.64 -22.15
C SER A 28 -3.14 3.65 -21.59
N SER A 29 -4.10 4.16 -20.82
CA SER A 29 -5.25 3.37 -20.38
C SER A 29 -6.33 3.22 -21.44
N ALA A 30 -6.21 3.89 -22.59
CA ALA A 30 -7.17 3.76 -23.69
C ALA A 30 -6.85 2.59 -24.64
N VAL A 31 -5.75 1.88 -24.40
CA VAL A 31 -5.23 0.82 -25.27
C VAL A 31 -5.20 -0.48 -24.48
N ALA A 32 -5.82 -1.53 -25.01
CA ALA A 32 -5.75 -2.86 -24.40
C ALA A 32 -4.33 -3.43 -24.54
N PRO A 33 -3.87 -4.27 -23.60
CA PRO A 33 -2.75 -5.14 -23.86
C PRO A 33 -3.00 -5.94 -25.14
N ASP A 34 -2.09 -5.87 -26.09
CA ASP A 34 -2.18 -6.59 -27.35
C ASP A 34 -0.88 -7.38 -27.52
N PRO A 35 -0.93 -8.72 -27.55
CA PRO A 35 0.23 -9.56 -27.80
C PRO A 35 1.11 -9.09 -28.97
N ALA A 36 0.51 -8.53 -30.04
CA ALA A 36 1.21 -7.93 -31.19
C ALA A 36 2.27 -6.87 -30.80
N ASN A 37 2.13 -6.27 -29.62
CA ASN A 37 2.99 -5.22 -29.08
C ASN A 37 4.06 -5.73 -28.10
N TYR A 38 4.00 -7.00 -27.67
CA TYR A 38 4.79 -7.55 -26.56
C TYR A 38 5.69 -8.73 -26.95
N TYR A 39 6.37 -8.64 -28.09
CA TYR A 39 7.32 -9.68 -28.48
C TYR A 39 8.76 -9.24 -28.34
N TYR A 40 9.55 -10.05 -27.62
CA TYR A 40 10.98 -10.15 -27.85
C TYR A 40 11.19 -10.97 -29.12
N GLN A 41 11.54 -10.30 -30.23
CA GLN A 41 12.00 -11.00 -31.42
C GLN A 41 13.47 -11.33 -31.23
N ASP A 42 13.79 -12.58 -30.89
CA ASP A 42 15.18 -13.02 -30.84
C ASP A 42 15.79 -12.97 -32.25
N MET A 43 16.63 -11.97 -32.46
CA MET A 43 17.37 -11.74 -33.69
C MET A 43 18.82 -12.22 -33.59
N GLN A 44 19.21 -12.86 -32.47
CA GLN A 44 20.59 -13.27 -32.24
C GLN A 44 20.99 -14.45 -33.14
N GLN A 45 20.05 -15.34 -33.48
CA GLN A 45 20.33 -16.50 -34.32
C GLN A 45 19.14 -16.92 -35.18
N THR A 46 19.37 -17.13 -36.48
CA THR A 46 18.38 -17.80 -37.34
C THR A 46 18.43 -19.30 -37.08
N HIS A 47 17.32 -19.89 -36.64
CA HIS A 47 17.22 -21.33 -36.43
C HIS A 47 16.96 -22.06 -37.75
N THR A 48 17.67 -23.17 -37.99
CA THR A 48 17.50 -24.00 -39.20
C THR A 48 16.31 -24.97 -39.11
N GLY A 49 15.61 -24.99 -37.98
CA GLY A 49 14.42 -25.80 -37.73
C GLY A 49 13.63 -25.24 -36.55
N VAL A 50 12.37 -25.68 -36.41
CA VAL A 50 11.51 -25.27 -35.29
C VAL A 50 12.15 -25.75 -33.98
N PRO A 51 12.49 -24.85 -33.05
CA PRO A 51 13.07 -25.24 -31.77
C PRO A 51 12.13 -26.21 -31.03
N THR A 52 12.67 -27.27 -30.43
CA THR A 52 11.86 -28.28 -29.71
C THR A 52 12.09 -28.30 -28.20
N GLU A 53 13.01 -27.47 -27.73
CA GLU A 53 13.29 -27.22 -26.33
C GLU A 53 13.91 -25.84 -26.17
N PHE A 54 13.80 -25.30 -24.96
CA PHE A 54 14.43 -24.06 -24.51
C PHE A 54 14.70 -24.20 -23.03
N ILE A 55 15.81 -23.62 -22.61
CA ILE A 55 16.14 -23.36 -21.22
C ILE A 55 16.74 -21.96 -21.18
N GLU A 56 16.22 -21.12 -20.32
CA GLU A 56 16.81 -19.83 -20.02
C GLU A 56 18.26 -20.01 -19.58
N PHE A 57 19.16 -19.14 -20.05
CA PHE A 57 20.60 -19.30 -19.84
C PHE A 57 21.07 -18.52 -18.60
N PRO A 58 21.37 -19.18 -17.47
CA PRO A 58 21.78 -18.50 -16.23
C PRO A 58 23.24 -17.98 -16.21
N GLY A 59 23.93 -18.03 -17.35
CA GLY A 59 25.36 -17.72 -17.46
C GLY A 59 26.25 -18.99 -17.33
N PRO A 60 27.52 -18.93 -17.81
CA PRO A 60 28.42 -20.08 -17.77
C PRO A 60 28.72 -20.54 -16.34
N GLY A 61 28.49 -21.83 -16.05
CA GLY A 61 28.78 -22.44 -14.75
C GLY A 61 27.65 -22.36 -13.71
N ASN A 62 26.53 -21.73 -14.06
CA ASN A 62 25.38 -21.58 -13.17
C ASN A 62 24.28 -22.60 -13.52
N ALA A 63 23.59 -23.12 -12.50
CA ALA A 63 22.41 -23.98 -12.67
C ALA A 63 21.09 -23.19 -12.63
N SER A 64 21.15 -21.93 -12.24
CA SER A 64 20.04 -21.04 -11.91
C SER A 64 20.50 -19.58 -12.02
N GLY A 65 19.59 -18.68 -12.34
CA GLY A 65 19.85 -17.25 -12.56
C GLY A 65 18.61 -16.45 -12.18
N ALA A 66 18.79 -15.23 -11.66
CA ALA A 66 17.66 -14.41 -11.21
C ALA A 66 17.60 -13.10 -12.01
N ASP A 67 16.40 -12.78 -12.46
CA ASP A 67 16.12 -11.52 -13.13
C ASP A 67 15.88 -10.39 -12.14
N ASN A 68 16.53 -9.25 -12.40
CA ASN A 68 16.40 -8.05 -11.60
C ASN A 68 15.39 -7.11 -12.24
N ASN A 69 14.19 -7.08 -11.67
CA ASN A 69 13.13 -6.21 -12.12
C ASN A 69 13.18 -4.87 -11.37
N LEU A 70 13.41 -3.80 -12.13
CA LEU A 70 13.46 -2.43 -11.64
C LEU A 70 12.48 -1.58 -12.45
N MET A 71 11.73 -0.73 -11.77
CA MET A 71 10.79 0.20 -12.39
C MET A 71 10.98 1.59 -11.80
N ALA A 72 10.98 2.60 -12.66
CA ALA A 72 10.90 4.00 -12.25
C ALA A 72 9.79 4.71 -13.04
N LEU A 73 8.84 5.30 -12.33
CA LEU A 73 7.83 6.20 -12.89
C LEU A 73 8.22 7.63 -12.55
N LYS A 74 8.24 8.50 -13.55
CA LYS A 74 8.60 9.92 -13.40
C LYS A 74 7.53 10.83 -13.97
N ASP A 75 7.38 12.01 -13.38
CA ASP A 75 6.46 13.04 -13.87
C ASP A 75 7.12 13.89 -14.95
N ALA A 76 6.60 13.80 -16.18
CA ALA A 76 7.10 14.56 -17.32
C ALA A 76 6.45 15.96 -17.46
N SER A 77 5.43 16.29 -16.65
CA SER A 77 4.69 17.55 -16.71
C SER A 77 5.55 18.83 -16.61
N PRO A 78 6.68 18.86 -15.88
CA PRO A 78 7.54 20.04 -15.81
C PRO A 78 8.25 20.39 -17.14
N VAL A 79 8.38 19.43 -18.06
CA VAL A 79 9.07 19.66 -19.33
C VAL A 79 8.10 20.23 -20.36
N ARG A 80 8.29 21.50 -20.73
CA ARG A 80 7.54 22.14 -21.82
C ARG A 80 8.00 21.56 -23.16
N GLY A 81 7.15 20.79 -23.82
CA GLY A 81 7.45 20.18 -25.12
C GLY A 81 7.77 18.69 -24.99
N ARG A 82 8.56 18.15 -25.92
CA ARG A 82 8.93 16.73 -25.95
C ARG A 82 10.12 16.48 -25.01
N PRO A 83 9.99 15.69 -23.93
CA PRO A 83 11.13 15.32 -23.09
C PRO A 83 12.18 14.56 -23.92
N ARG A 84 13.46 14.86 -23.69
CA ARG A 84 14.62 14.15 -24.25
C ARG A 84 15.21 13.26 -23.17
N ASP A 85 16.06 12.31 -23.56
CA ASP A 85 16.66 11.36 -22.61
C ASP A 85 17.44 12.06 -21.49
N ILE A 86 18.14 13.15 -21.80
CA ILE A 86 18.85 13.96 -20.79
C ILE A 86 17.90 14.61 -19.76
N ASP A 87 16.64 14.85 -20.16
CA ASP A 87 15.65 15.42 -19.27
C ASP A 87 15.15 14.34 -18.30
N PHE A 88 15.10 13.06 -18.70
CA PHE A 88 14.59 11.93 -17.90
C PHE A 88 15.32 11.78 -16.55
N ASP A 89 16.64 11.91 -16.52
CA ASP A 89 17.41 11.82 -15.26
C ASP A 89 17.02 12.90 -14.25
N THR A 90 16.59 14.07 -14.75
CA THR A 90 16.21 15.22 -13.93
C THR A 90 14.72 15.30 -13.60
N LEU A 91 13.88 14.47 -14.24
CA LEU A 91 12.45 14.46 -13.97
C LEU A 91 12.16 14.06 -12.51
N PRO A 92 11.15 14.68 -11.86
CA PRO A 92 10.68 14.25 -10.56
C PRO A 92 10.27 12.77 -10.56
N THR A 93 10.86 11.99 -9.65
CA THR A 93 10.48 10.59 -9.44
C THR A 93 9.15 10.52 -8.70
N VAL A 94 8.20 9.77 -9.26
CA VAL A 94 6.91 9.46 -8.65
C VAL A 94 7.03 8.17 -7.83
N VAL A 95 7.56 7.12 -8.46
CA VAL A 95 7.80 5.82 -7.84
C VAL A 95 9.11 5.23 -8.35
N TYR A 96 9.84 4.57 -7.46
CA TYR A 96 10.94 3.66 -7.75
C TYR A 96 10.66 2.33 -7.06
N ALA A 97 10.63 1.24 -7.83
CA ALA A 97 10.43 -0.10 -7.34
C ALA A 97 11.61 -0.99 -7.74
N ASN A 98 12.19 -1.68 -6.77
CA ASN A 98 13.07 -2.82 -6.96
C ASN A 98 12.33 -4.08 -6.51
N THR A 99 12.02 -4.95 -7.45
CA THR A 99 11.30 -6.20 -7.22
C THR A 99 12.18 -7.44 -7.36
N SER A 100 13.49 -7.30 -7.20
CA SER A 100 14.43 -8.42 -7.13
C SER A 100 14.20 -9.29 -5.89
N LEU A 101 13.59 -10.45 -6.09
CA LEU A 101 13.18 -11.41 -5.05
C LEU A 101 14.32 -11.83 -4.12
N GLN A 102 15.47 -12.16 -4.70
CA GLN A 102 16.57 -12.78 -3.97
C GLN A 102 17.68 -11.80 -3.63
N ALA A 103 17.44 -10.49 -3.82
CA ALA A 103 18.51 -9.49 -3.81
C ALA A 103 19.72 -10.01 -4.61
N GLY A 104 19.49 -10.52 -5.82
CA GLY A 104 20.52 -11.06 -6.71
C GLY A 104 21.20 -12.37 -6.29
N GLY A 105 20.56 -13.20 -5.47
CA GLY A 105 20.86 -14.64 -5.43
C GLY A 105 20.50 -15.29 -6.76
N SER A 106 21.40 -16.10 -7.32
CA SER A 106 21.18 -16.80 -8.60
C SER A 106 20.56 -18.19 -8.35
N ASP A 107 19.46 -18.28 -7.61
CA ASP A 107 18.83 -19.57 -7.28
C ASP A 107 17.38 -19.73 -7.78
N GLU A 108 16.90 -18.77 -8.58
CA GLU A 108 15.69 -18.93 -9.37
C GLU A 108 15.87 -20.01 -10.47
N LEU A 109 14.87 -20.89 -10.58
CA LEU A 109 14.85 -21.94 -11.59
C LEU A 109 14.63 -21.34 -12.98
N PRO A 110 15.46 -21.68 -13.98
CA PRO A 110 15.33 -21.12 -15.32
C PRO A 110 13.99 -21.50 -15.95
N VAL A 111 13.40 -20.56 -16.70
CA VAL A 111 12.25 -20.88 -17.55
C VAL A 111 12.65 -21.93 -18.58
N GLN A 112 11.89 -23.03 -18.68
CA GLN A 112 12.21 -24.12 -19.60
C GLN A 112 10.97 -24.77 -20.22
N TRP A 113 11.12 -25.27 -21.44
CA TRP A 113 10.12 -26.06 -22.15
C TRP A 113 10.78 -27.08 -23.08
N ASN A 114 10.04 -28.15 -23.41
CA ASN A 114 10.55 -29.25 -24.23
C ASN A 114 9.41 -29.95 -24.98
N ARG A 115 9.71 -31.03 -25.70
CA ARG A 115 8.71 -31.78 -26.48
C ARG A 115 7.56 -32.38 -25.66
N ALA A 116 7.78 -32.65 -24.37
CA ALA A 116 6.74 -33.17 -23.47
C ALA A 116 5.88 -32.06 -22.85
N ASN A 117 6.39 -30.83 -22.83
CA ASN A 117 5.68 -29.64 -22.36
C ASN A 117 5.95 -28.45 -23.30
N PRO A 118 5.44 -28.48 -24.55
CA PRO A 118 5.77 -27.51 -25.58
C PRO A 118 5.13 -26.14 -25.32
N VAL A 119 5.64 -25.11 -25.98
CA VAL A 119 5.03 -23.78 -26.12
C VAL A 119 4.59 -23.55 -27.57
N PRO A 120 3.64 -22.65 -27.87
CA PRO A 120 3.38 -22.21 -29.24
C PRO A 120 4.63 -21.56 -29.85
N ILE A 121 5.00 -21.99 -31.05
CA ILE A 121 6.10 -21.39 -31.83
C ILE A 121 5.54 -20.90 -33.15
N HIS A 122 5.68 -19.60 -33.39
CA HIS A 122 5.21 -18.96 -34.61
C HIS A 122 6.41 -18.65 -35.51
N GLN A 123 6.40 -19.24 -36.71
CA GLN A 123 7.43 -19.00 -37.71
C GLN A 123 7.19 -17.66 -38.42
N LEU A 124 8.19 -16.79 -38.41
CA LEU A 124 8.21 -15.54 -39.17
C LEU A 124 8.82 -15.79 -40.55
N SER A 125 8.29 -15.14 -41.59
CA SER A 125 8.84 -15.22 -42.96
C SER A 125 10.03 -14.28 -43.15
N SER A 126 10.11 -13.21 -42.34
CA SER A 126 11.23 -12.28 -42.32
C SER A 126 11.46 -11.66 -40.94
N SER A 127 12.62 -11.03 -40.74
CA SER A 127 12.92 -10.27 -39.52
C SER A 127 12.05 -9.02 -39.31
N ARG A 128 11.32 -8.59 -40.34
CA ARG A 128 10.38 -7.47 -40.28
C ARG A 128 8.94 -7.92 -40.02
N ASP A 129 8.67 -9.22 -40.12
CA ASP A 129 7.33 -9.74 -39.88
C ASP A 129 6.96 -9.58 -38.41
N ARG A 130 5.68 -9.40 -38.16
CA ARG A 130 5.09 -9.28 -36.82
C ARG A 130 3.97 -10.30 -36.73
N LEU A 131 3.82 -10.90 -35.55
CA LEU A 131 2.67 -11.75 -35.27
C LEU A 131 1.43 -10.86 -35.16
N ASP A 132 0.28 -11.41 -35.56
CA ASP A 132 -1.00 -10.73 -35.31
C ASP A 132 -1.39 -10.88 -33.83
N GLY A 133 -2.43 -10.16 -33.40
CA GLY A 133 -2.93 -10.27 -32.02
C GLY A 133 -3.54 -11.64 -31.68
N GLY A 134 -3.61 -12.58 -32.63
CA GLY A 134 -4.10 -13.95 -32.41
C GLY A 134 -3.04 -14.91 -31.89
N ALA A 135 -1.75 -14.55 -31.98
CA ALA A 135 -0.65 -15.35 -31.45
C ALA A 135 -0.47 -15.15 -29.94
N ILE A 136 -1.37 -15.73 -29.15
CA ILE A 136 -1.33 -15.55 -27.70
C ILE A 136 -0.07 -16.22 -27.11
N PRO A 137 0.78 -15.49 -26.36
CA PRO A 137 1.99 -16.07 -25.79
C PRO A 137 1.65 -17.07 -24.68
N ASP A 138 2.53 -18.05 -24.49
CA ASP A 138 2.43 -18.99 -23.38
C ASP A 138 2.57 -18.27 -22.03
N VAL A 139 1.88 -18.71 -20.99
CA VAL A 139 1.98 -18.11 -19.64
C VAL A 139 3.42 -18.05 -19.11
N ARG A 140 4.29 -18.99 -19.53
CA ARG A 140 5.73 -18.99 -19.18
C ARG A 140 6.51 -17.80 -19.71
N THR A 141 5.97 -17.10 -20.70
CA THR A 141 6.57 -15.87 -21.26
C THR A 141 6.14 -14.62 -20.50
N ARG A 142 5.17 -14.76 -19.59
CA ARG A 142 4.78 -13.68 -18.71
C ARG A 142 5.81 -13.59 -17.59
N ASP A 143 6.60 -12.53 -17.64
CA ASP A 143 7.48 -12.15 -16.55
C ASP A 143 7.03 -10.82 -15.95
N GLY A 144 7.10 -10.69 -14.63
CA GLY A 144 6.68 -9.48 -13.93
C GLY A 144 6.19 -9.73 -12.50
N PHE A 145 5.84 -8.64 -11.84
CA PHE A 145 5.41 -8.62 -10.44
C PHE A 145 4.07 -7.94 -10.31
N ARG A 146 3.26 -8.45 -9.38
CA ARG A 146 2.01 -7.80 -8.97
C ARG A 146 1.91 -7.73 -7.45
N MET A 147 1.03 -6.85 -6.99
CA MET A 147 0.54 -6.93 -5.62
C MET A 147 -0.20 -8.26 -5.45
N ARG A 148 0.01 -8.89 -4.30
CA ARG A 148 -0.74 -10.09 -3.92
C ARG A 148 -2.22 -9.77 -3.88
N TRP A 149 -3.01 -10.73 -4.36
CA TRP A 149 -4.45 -10.60 -4.33
C TRP A 149 -4.96 -10.80 -2.91
N TRP A 150 -6.13 -10.26 -2.59
CA TRP A 150 -6.78 -10.53 -1.30
C TRP A 150 -7.08 -12.03 -1.16
N GLU A 151 -7.50 -12.66 -2.25
CA GLU A 151 -7.57 -14.11 -2.38
C GLU A 151 -6.53 -14.54 -3.42
N GLU A 152 -5.48 -15.19 -2.95
CA GLU A 152 -4.34 -15.57 -3.78
C GLU A 152 -4.63 -16.86 -4.56
N THR A 153 -4.00 -17.04 -5.72
CA THR A 153 -4.31 -18.18 -6.61
C THR A 153 -4.03 -19.51 -5.91
N ARG A 154 -4.83 -20.54 -6.25
CA ARG A 154 -4.65 -21.89 -5.66
C ARG A 154 -3.29 -22.49 -5.99
N SER A 155 -2.75 -22.13 -7.15
CA SER A 155 -1.40 -22.53 -7.58
C SER A 155 -0.35 -21.95 -6.64
N ASN A 156 -0.43 -20.67 -6.31
CA ASN A 156 0.48 -20.00 -5.37
C ASN A 156 0.36 -20.57 -3.96
N GLU A 157 -0.86 -20.73 -3.42
CA GLU A 157 -1.10 -21.30 -2.10
C GLU A 157 -0.49 -22.70 -1.94
N ARG A 158 -0.71 -23.58 -2.91
CA ARG A 158 -0.16 -24.95 -2.91
C ARG A 158 1.33 -24.98 -3.22
N GLY A 159 1.77 -24.04 -4.05
CA GLY A 159 3.11 -23.91 -4.58
C GLY A 159 4.13 -23.36 -3.60
N SER A 160 3.69 -22.73 -2.51
CA SER A 160 4.52 -22.06 -1.48
C SER A 160 5.44 -22.96 -0.65
N GLY A 161 5.85 -24.11 -1.20
CA GLY A 161 6.90 -24.97 -0.67
C GLY A 161 6.60 -25.46 0.75
N GLN A 162 7.51 -25.15 1.67
CA GLN A 162 7.37 -25.51 3.09
C GLN A 162 6.22 -24.76 3.79
N LEU A 163 5.82 -23.60 3.26
CA LEU A 163 4.78 -22.74 3.84
C LEU A 163 3.36 -23.09 3.34
N ARG A 164 3.21 -24.00 2.38
CA ARG A 164 1.90 -24.40 1.82
C ARG A 164 0.88 -24.92 2.84
N ARG A 165 1.33 -25.31 4.04
CA ARG A 165 0.47 -25.78 5.14
C ARG A 165 -0.07 -24.63 6.01
N ASN A 166 0.47 -23.42 5.83
CA ASN A 166 0.06 -22.20 6.52
C ASN A 166 -0.07 -21.08 5.47
N PRO A 167 -1.07 -21.14 4.57
CA PRO A 167 -1.20 -20.20 3.44
C PRO A 167 -1.37 -18.74 3.87
N GLU A 168 -1.61 -18.47 5.15
CA GLU A 168 -1.74 -17.13 5.72
C GLU A 168 -0.48 -16.26 5.52
N HIS A 169 0.68 -16.85 5.22
CA HIS A 169 1.87 -16.10 4.83
C HIS A 169 1.70 -15.30 3.52
N LEU A 170 0.76 -15.69 2.66
CA LEU A 170 0.38 -14.95 1.45
C LEU A 170 -0.55 -13.78 1.77
N GLN A 171 -1.19 -13.81 2.93
CA GLN A 171 -2.17 -12.83 3.35
C GLN A 171 -1.49 -11.66 4.05
N THR A 172 -1.62 -10.46 3.48
CA THR A 172 -1.14 -9.22 4.12
C THR A 172 -2.09 -8.07 3.82
N SER A 173 -2.22 -7.15 4.79
CA SER A 173 -3.05 -5.97 4.58
C SER A 173 -2.32 -4.95 3.70
N ALA A 174 -2.72 -4.85 2.44
CA ALA A 174 -2.14 -3.93 1.46
C ALA A 174 -2.16 -2.45 1.91
N ILE A 175 -3.06 -2.09 2.83
CA ILE A 175 -3.26 -0.73 3.35
C ILE A 175 -2.96 -0.59 4.85
N GLY A 176 -3.23 -1.63 5.65
CA GLY A 176 -3.13 -1.58 7.11
C GLY A 176 -1.71 -1.75 7.64
N THR A 177 -0.84 -2.44 6.91
CA THR A 177 0.58 -2.64 7.26
C THR A 177 1.53 -2.32 6.10
N TRP A 178 0.98 -1.85 4.98
CA TRP A 178 1.73 -1.43 3.81
C TRP A 178 1.12 -0.18 3.14
N ASN A 179 1.89 0.43 2.23
CA ASN A 179 1.54 1.65 1.53
C ASN A 179 1.74 1.54 0.01
N PRO A 180 0.67 1.31 -0.79
CA PRO A 180 0.76 1.23 -2.23
C PRO A 180 0.96 2.61 -2.89
N ARG A 181 0.83 3.72 -2.15
CA ARG A 181 1.16 5.09 -2.62
C ARG A 181 2.60 5.51 -2.33
N ALA A 182 3.41 4.65 -1.71
CA ALA A 182 4.79 4.96 -1.38
C ALA A 182 5.62 5.27 -2.63
N ALA A 183 6.70 6.02 -2.48
CA ALA A 183 7.60 6.32 -3.59
C ALA A 183 8.70 5.26 -3.76
N TYR A 184 9.08 4.56 -2.68
CA TYR A 184 10.16 3.58 -2.69
C TYR A 184 9.64 2.20 -2.29
N PHE A 185 9.75 1.26 -3.21
CA PHE A 185 9.46 -0.15 -2.99
C PHE A 185 10.74 -0.96 -3.17
N CYS A 186 11.12 -1.71 -2.14
CA CYS A 186 12.14 -2.73 -2.23
C CYS A 186 11.91 -3.76 -1.13
N ARG A 187 12.54 -4.92 -1.26
CA ARG A 187 12.59 -5.90 -0.17
C ARG A 187 13.26 -5.32 1.07
N THR A 188 12.69 -5.61 2.24
CA THR A 188 13.30 -5.35 3.55
C THR A 188 14.03 -6.61 4.08
N PRO A 189 15.00 -6.47 5.01
CA PRO A 189 15.63 -7.62 5.66
C PRO A 189 14.66 -8.54 6.42
N TRP A 190 13.46 -8.05 6.78
CA TRP A 190 12.47 -8.77 7.57
C TRP A 190 11.29 -9.30 6.75
N ASP A 191 11.31 -9.11 5.43
CA ASP A 191 10.27 -9.67 4.59
C ASP A 191 10.41 -11.19 4.53
N ASN A 192 9.28 -11.89 4.61
CA ASN A 192 9.22 -13.29 4.24
C ASN A 192 9.62 -13.45 2.78
N ILE A 193 10.42 -14.46 2.49
CA ILE A 193 10.86 -14.82 1.14
C ILE A 193 10.65 -16.32 0.91
N SER A 194 10.55 -16.70 -0.35
CA SER A 194 10.56 -18.09 -0.80
C SER A 194 11.71 -18.34 -1.77
N ASP A 195 12.49 -19.40 -1.49
CA ASP A 195 13.55 -19.89 -2.38
C ASP A 195 12.97 -20.77 -3.52
N LEU A 196 11.66 -21.05 -3.52
CA LEU A 196 10.95 -21.79 -4.56
C LEU A 196 9.73 -20.98 -5.03
N PRO A 197 9.35 -21.09 -6.32
CA PRO A 197 8.12 -20.49 -6.84
C PRO A 197 6.86 -20.93 -6.05
N PRO A 198 5.87 -20.05 -5.82
CA PRO A 198 5.88 -18.65 -6.23
C PRO A 198 6.88 -17.85 -5.41
N HIS A 199 7.59 -16.95 -6.07
CA HIS A 199 8.55 -16.11 -5.39
C HIS A 199 7.85 -14.85 -4.89
N PHE A 200 8.06 -14.49 -3.63
CA PHE A 200 7.42 -13.29 -3.07
C PHE A 200 8.33 -12.57 -2.08
N TYR A 201 8.06 -11.30 -1.88
CA TYR A 201 8.52 -10.52 -0.74
C TYR A 201 7.51 -9.42 -0.46
N GLY A 202 7.39 -9.04 0.81
CA GLY A 202 6.50 -7.97 1.21
C GLY A 202 5.05 -8.18 0.76
N MET A 203 4.48 -7.25 -0.03
CA MET A 203 3.15 -7.42 -0.63
C MET A 203 3.18 -7.92 -2.09
N TYR A 204 4.35 -8.23 -2.63
CA TYR A 204 4.52 -8.54 -4.05
C TYR A 204 4.77 -10.02 -4.26
N THR A 205 4.22 -10.56 -5.33
CA THR A 205 4.46 -11.93 -5.76
C THR A 205 4.83 -11.95 -7.23
N ARG A 206 5.68 -12.91 -7.58
CA ARG A 206 5.84 -13.43 -8.92
C ARG A 206 5.23 -14.81 -8.94
N ASP A 207 4.22 -14.93 -9.78
CA ASP A 207 3.34 -16.08 -9.81
C ASP A 207 4.04 -17.35 -10.29
N LEU A 208 3.54 -18.49 -9.80
CA LEU A 208 3.69 -19.73 -10.55
C LEU A 208 2.99 -19.60 -11.90
N PHE A 209 3.50 -20.31 -12.90
CA PHE A 209 2.82 -20.42 -14.20
C PHE A 209 1.48 -21.12 -14.01
N ASP A 210 0.40 -20.34 -14.10
CA ASP A 210 -0.96 -20.76 -13.82
C ASP A 210 -1.95 -20.10 -14.79
N GLU A 211 -3.06 -20.79 -15.07
CA GLU A 211 -4.05 -20.28 -16.02
C GLU A 211 -4.73 -19.00 -15.52
N GLU A 212 -4.89 -18.83 -14.20
CA GLU A 212 -5.44 -17.62 -13.58
C GLU A 212 -4.58 -16.37 -13.83
N VAL A 213 -3.31 -16.57 -14.20
CA VAL A 213 -2.37 -15.49 -14.56
C VAL A 213 -1.97 -15.52 -16.05
N SER A 214 -2.71 -16.27 -16.87
CA SER A 214 -2.50 -16.32 -18.32
C SER A 214 -2.73 -14.94 -18.96
N TRP A 215 -2.28 -14.79 -20.21
CA TRP A 215 -2.50 -13.56 -20.97
C TRP A 215 -3.99 -13.21 -21.06
N GLN A 216 -4.84 -14.20 -21.33
CA GLN A 216 -6.28 -14.03 -21.43
C GLN A 216 -6.92 -13.72 -20.06
N ALA A 217 -6.55 -14.46 -19.02
CA ALA A 217 -7.15 -14.28 -17.69
C ALA A 217 -6.86 -12.89 -17.10
N LEU A 218 -5.72 -12.31 -17.46
CA LEU A 218 -5.31 -10.99 -16.98
C LEU A 218 -5.58 -9.85 -17.97
N MET A 219 -6.42 -10.09 -18.99
CA MET A 219 -6.92 -9.01 -19.85
C MET A 219 -7.78 -8.02 -19.05
N PRO A 220 -7.53 -6.71 -19.16
CA PRO A 220 -8.35 -5.71 -18.51
C PRO A 220 -9.75 -5.61 -19.12
N ARG A 221 -10.67 -5.05 -18.35
CA ARG A 221 -12.03 -4.76 -18.78
C ARG A 221 -12.08 -3.43 -19.54
N ALA A 222 -12.63 -3.44 -20.75
CA ALA A 222 -12.87 -2.22 -21.50
C ALA A 222 -14.16 -1.52 -21.04
N LYS A 223 -14.07 -0.29 -20.55
CA LYS A 223 -15.22 0.53 -20.15
C LYS A 223 -14.96 2.00 -20.50
N ASN A 224 -15.94 2.66 -21.13
CA ASN A 224 -15.87 4.09 -21.49
C ASN A 224 -14.58 4.52 -22.21
N GLY A 225 -14.07 3.66 -23.11
CA GLY A 225 -12.84 3.91 -23.86
C GLY A 225 -11.55 3.78 -23.03
N LYS A 226 -11.61 3.20 -21.83
CA LYS A 226 -10.48 2.91 -20.94
C LYS A 226 -10.42 1.43 -20.60
N MET A 227 -9.25 1.00 -20.15
CA MET A 227 -8.94 -0.34 -19.66
C MET A 227 -8.85 -0.30 -18.15
N LEU A 228 -9.74 -1.03 -17.49
CA LEU A 228 -9.85 -1.14 -16.04
C LEU A 228 -9.37 -2.52 -15.59
N GLY A 229 -8.88 -2.63 -14.36
CA GLY A 229 -8.47 -3.90 -13.77
C GLY A 229 -8.46 -3.85 -12.24
N ASN A 230 -8.47 -4.99 -11.60
CA ASN A 230 -8.42 -5.07 -10.14
C ASN A 230 -6.97 -5.13 -9.66
N PRO A 231 -6.46 -4.16 -8.88
CA PRO A 231 -5.12 -4.25 -8.31
C PRO A 231 -4.97 -5.34 -7.24
N PHE A 232 -6.08 -5.84 -6.65
CA PHE A 232 -6.10 -6.78 -5.53
C PHE A 232 -6.79 -8.11 -5.86
N GLY A 233 -7.07 -8.39 -7.13
CA GLY A 233 -7.75 -9.61 -7.56
C GLY A 233 -7.70 -9.79 -9.09
N PRO A 234 -8.45 -10.76 -9.63
CA PRO A 234 -8.60 -10.95 -11.06
C PRO A 234 -9.16 -9.68 -11.74
N PRO A 235 -8.64 -9.25 -12.91
CA PRO A 235 -9.09 -8.04 -13.58
C PRO A 235 -10.58 -8.02 -13.94
N ILE A 236 -11.18 -9.19 -14.16
CA ILE A 236 -12.58 -9.33 -14.55
C ILE A 236 -13.55 -9.20 -13.36
N GLU A 237 -13.10 -9.47 -12.13
CA GLU A 237 -13.96 -9.61 -10.95
C GLU A 237 -13.98 -8.37 -10.04
N GLY A 238 -13.02 -7.46 -10.18
CA GLY A 238 -12.93 -6.32 -9.26
C GLY A 238 -13.87 -5.15 -9.55
N PRO A 239 -14.12 -4.30 -8.54
CA PRO A 239 -14.89 -3.08 -8.68
C PRO A 239 -14.21 -2.12 -9.68
N ASP A 240 -15.02 -1.29 -10.33
CA ASP A 240 -14.53 -0.28 -11.27
C ASP A 240 -13.79 0.87 -10.57
N GLU A 241 -14.13 1.10 -9.30
CA GLU A 241 -13.65 2.20 -8.48
C GLU A 241 -13.24 1.68 -7.10
N ILE A 242 -11.99 1.98 -6.72
CA ILE A 242 -11.49 1.71 -5.37
C ILE A 242 -11.01 3.02 -4.78
N VAL A 243 -11.79 3.58 -3.84
CA VAL A 243 -11.47 4.86 -3.19
C VAL A 243 -10.84 4.61 -1.83
N LEU A 244 -9.50 4.63 -1.81
CA LEU A 244 -8.73 4.42 -0.59
C LEU A 244 -8.45 5.74 0.15
N PHE A 245 -8.29 6.87 -0.53
CA PHE A 245 -7.79 8.08 0.11
C PHE A 245 -8.68 9.26 -0.17
N ASP A 246 -9.01 10.01 0.88
CA ASP A 246 -9.66 11.30 0.75
C ASP A 246 -8.63 12.43 0.64
N ILE A 247 -9.01 13.52 -0.01
CA ILE A 247 -8.22 14.74 -0.11
C ILE A 247 -8.93 15.82 0.71
N PRO A 248 -8.25 16.48 1.68
CA PRO A 248 -8.86 17.54 2.46
C PRO A 248 -9.43 18.65 1.57
N ARG A 249 -10.66 19.07 1.89
CA ARG A 249 -11.40 20.12 1.17
C ARG A 249 -11.34 21.42 1.96
N THR A 250 -11.17 22.54 1.26
CA THR A 250 -11.08 23.87 1.88
C THR A 250 -12.36 24.25 2.63
N GLU A 251 -13.50 23.76 2.16
CA GLU A 251 -14.83 24.06 2.69
C GLU A 251 -15.06 23.38 4.05
N VAL A 252 -14.45 22.21 4.27
CA VAL A 252 -14.59 21.43 5.51
C VAL A 252 -13.46 21.72 6.49
N GLY A 253 -12.27 22.07 5.98
CA GLY A 253 -11.07 22.23 6.79
C GLY A 253 -10.59 20.90 7.39
N ILE A 254 -9.95 20.97 8.56
CA ILE A 254 -9.41 19.79 9.28
C ILE A 254 -10.04 19.76 10.68
N PRO A 255 -11.21 19.14 10.88
CA PRO A 255 -11.93 19.23 12.15
C PRO A 255 -11.25 18.46 13.31
N SER A 256 -10.35 17.52 13.02
CA SER A 256 -9.62 16.76 14.03
C SER A 256 -8.33 16.13 13.48
N ILE A 257 -7.46 15.65 14.36
CA ILE A 257 -6.28 14.85 13.98
C ILE A 257 -6.69 13.59 13.20
N GLY A 258 -7.80 12.95 13.58
CA GLY A 258 -8.30 11.75 12.90
C GLY A 258 -8.66 11.99 11.43
N TYR A 259 -8.98 13.22 11.05
CA TYR A 259 -9.22 13.61 9.66
C TYR A 259 -7.96 13.48 8.78
N LEU A 260 -6.76 13.54 9.39
CA LEU A 260 -5.48 13.38 8.71
C LEU A 260 -5.10 11.92 8.45
N ARG A 261 -5.95 10.93 8.76
CA ARG A 261 -5.64 9.50 8.56
C ARG A 261 -5.21 9.14 7.13
N HIS A 262 -5.63 9.93 6.14
CA HIS A 262 -5.32 9.74 4.72
C HIS A 262 -3.99 10.37 4.28
N LEU A 263 -3.35 11.15 5.15
CA LEU A 263 -2.06 11.80 4.88
C LEU A 263 -0.98 10.73 4.69
N LYS A 264 -0.18 10.88 3.62
CA LYS A 264 0.95 10.00 3.36
C LYS A 264 2.11 10.39 4.30
N MET A 265 2.29 9.61 5.36
CA MET A 265 3.32 9.86 6.39
C MET A 265 4.66 9.20 6.09
N SER A 266 4.74 8.36 5.06
CA SER A 266 5.95 7.64 4.69
C SER A 266 6.09 7.48 3.18
N GLU A 267 7.33 7.58 2.73
CA GLU A 267 7.74 7.31 1.35
C GLU A 267 8.10 5.84 1.10
N PHE A 268 8.13 5.00 2.14
CA PHE A 268 8.49 3.59 2.05
C PHE A 268 7.25 2.68 2.01
N GLY A 269 7.27 1.69 1.10
CA GLY A 269 6.15 0.79 0.86
C GLY A 269 5.79 -0.12 2.04
N TRP A 270 6.74 -0.40 2.93
CA TRP A 270 6.56 -1.29 4.09
C TRP A 270 5.93 -0.62 5.32
N HIS A 271 5.69 0.69 5.28
CA HIS A 271 4.91 1.38 6.30
C HIS A 271 3.42 1.42 5.91
N PRO A 272 2.49 1.54 6.87
CA PRO A 272 1.06 1.52 6.59
C PRO A 272 0.56 2.75 5.83
N SER A 273 -0.52 2.57 5.06
CA SER A 273 -1.19 3.64 4.31
C SER A 273 -1.93 4.62 5.21
N TYR A 274 -2.61 4.09 6.23
CA TYR A 274 -3.27 4.86 7.28
C TYR A 274 -2.45 4.69 8.55
N ALA A 275 -1.54 5.61 8.81
CA ALA A 275 -0.66 5.51 9.97
C ALA A 275 -1.26 6.22 11.20
N ILE A 276 -1.98 7.33 11.00
CA ILE A 276 -2.63 8.08 12.09
C ILE A 276 -3.92 7.34 12.51
N GLY A 277 -4.02 6.98 13.78
CA GLY A 277 -5.16 6.27 14.36
C GLY A 277 -5.13 4.74 14.19
N ASN A 278 -4.29 4.22 13.30
CA ASN A 278 -4.01 2.79 13.19
C ASN A 278 -3.16 2.34 14.38
N SER A 279 -3.36 1.13 14.87
CA SER A 279 -2.62 0.58 16.02
C SER A 279 -2.09 -0.82 15.80
N LEU A 280 -2.23 -1.37 14.59
CA LEU A 280 -1.65 -2.67 14.23
C LEU A 280 -0.14 -2.62 14.40
N ALA A 281 0.42 -3.61 15.10
CA ALA A 281 1.84 -3.78 15.23
C ALA A 281 2.49 -3.98 13.85
N ASP A 282 3.58 -3.27 13.58
CA ASP A 282 4.36 -3.55 12.38
C ASP A 282 4.92 -5.00 12.47
N PRO A 283 4.69 -5.84 11.45
CA PRO A 283 5.09 -7.24 11.51
C PRO A 283 6.61 -7.45 11.64
N ARG A 284 7.42 -6.42 11.39
CA ARG A 284 8.90 -6.49 11.34
C ARG A 284 9.56 -6.08 12.66
N VAL A 285 8.84 -5.44 13.58
CA VAL A 285 9.41 -4.90 14.82
C VAL A 285 9.12 -5.75 16.05
N GLY A 286 8.06 -6.58 15.99
CA GLY A 286 7.60 -7.38 17.12
C GLY A 286 6.74 -6.59 18.11
N ARG A 287 6.31 -7.24 19.21
CA ARG A 287 5.27 -6.68 20.09
C ARG A 287 5.81 -5.78 21.20
N LYS A 288 7.07 -5.95 21.59
CA LYS A 288 7.69 -5.20 22.71
C LYS A 288 8.38 -3.91 22.32
N THR A 289 8.58 -3.67 21.03
CA THR A 289 9.41 -2.57 20.53
C THR A 289 8.73 -1.91 19.34
N THR A 290 9.17 -0.70 19.03
CA THR A 290 8.74 0.04 17.84
C THR A 290 9.81 0.00 16.75
N SER A 291 10.96 -0.63 17.00
CA SER A 291 12.00 -0.91 16.01
C SER A 291 12.34 -2.40 16.00
N PRO A 292 12.97 -2.91 14.93
CA PRO A 292 13.42 -4.28 14.86
C PRO A 292 14.36 -4.68 16.00
N VAL A 293 14.21 -5.90 16.50
CA VAL A 293 15.05 -6.45 17.57
C VAL A 293 16.35 -7.02 16.97
N LEU A 294 17.46 -6.30 17.17
CA LEU A 294 18.80 -6.66 16.67
C LEU A 294 19.69 -7.17 17.83
N ARG A 295 19.94 -8.48 17.86
CA ARG A 295 20.51 -9.20 19.02
C ARG A 295 22.04 -9.13 19.03
N SER A 296 22.68 -9.30 17.89
CA SER A 296 24.14 -9.34 17.76
C SER A 296 24.73 -8.00 17.28
N SER A 297 26.05 -7.81 17.45
CA SER A 297 26.77 -6.66 16.87
C SER A 297 26.74 -6.68 15.34
N GLN A 298 26.74 -7.87 14.74
CA GLN A 298 26.62 -8.07 13.28
C GLN A 298 25.24 -7.62 12.79
N GLU A 299 24.16 -8.04 13.46
CA GLU A 299 22.80 -7.60 13.12
C GLU A 299 22.64 -6.08 13.25
N ARG A 300 23.27 -5.46 14.25
CA ARG A 300 23.21 -3.99 14.45
C ARG A 300 23.92 -3.18 13.37
N GLN A 301 24.76 -3.79 12.55
CA GLN A 301 25.42 -3.08 11.46
C GLN A 301 24.36 -2.54 10.47
N TYR A 302 24.43 -1.24 10.18
CA TYR A 302 23.50 -0.54 9.30
C TYR A 302 22.03 -0.77 9.68
N ASN A 303 21.74 -0.79 10.99
CA ASN A 303 20.39 -0.98 11.53
C ASN A 303 19.65 -2.19 10.96
N GLY A 304 20.38 -3.28 10.71
CA GLY A 304 19.85 -4.53 10.16
C GLY A 304 19.92 -4.66 8.64
N TRP A 305 20.31 -3.61 7.91
CA TRP A 305 20.40 -3.66 6.44
C TRP A 305 21.77 -4.15 5.98
N ASN A 306 22.15 -5.35 6.40
CA ASN A 306 23.45 -5.95 6.08
C ASN A 306 23.29 -7.37 5.52
N GLN A 307 24.38 -7.91 4.98
CA GLN A 307 24.43 -9.27 4.43
C GLN A 307 23.81 -10.37 5.32
N HIS A 308 23.90 -10.25 6.65
CA HIS A 308 23.47 -11.30 7.57
C HIS A 308 21.95 -11.40 7.62
N LEU A 309 21.25 -10.27 7.67
CA LEU A 309 19.77 -10.26 7.70
C LEU A 309 19.15 -10.30 6.30
N PHE A 310 19.85 -9.88 5.26
CA PHE A 310 19.38 -10.06 3.88
C PHE A 310 19.44 -11.52 3.39
N GLY A 311 19.99 -12.44 4.20
CA GLY A 311 20.02 -13.87 3.88
C GLY A 311 21.18 -14.26 2.96
N TRP A 312 22.36 -13.68 3.16
CA TRP A 312 23.57 -14.17 2.51
C TRP A 312 23.86 -15.61 2.97
N ALA A 313 23.87 -16.53 2.01
CA ALA A 313 24.30 -17.92 2.18
C ALA A 313 25.57 -18.15 1.37
N ALA A 314 26.50 -18.95 1.89
CA ALA A 314 27.70 -19.35 1.16
C ALA A 314 27.31 -20.03 -0.17
N GLY A 315 27.70 -19.42 -1.30
CA GLY A 315 27.32 -19.86 -2.66
C GLY A 315 26.48 -18.86 -3.45
N ARG A 316 25.84 -17.88 -2.79
CA ARG A 316 25.22 -16.71 -3.45
C ARG A 316 26.31 -15.67 -3.74
N ASP A 317 27.12 -15.90 -4.77
CA ASP A 317 28.23 -15.01 -5.13
C ASP A 317 27.81 -13.99 -6.19
N SER A 318 27.87 -12.71 -5.83
CA SER A 318 27.73 -11.58 -6.77
C SER A 318 29.00 -11.34 -7.61
N GLY A 319 30.08 -12.07 -7.30
CA GLY A 319 31.45 -11.77 -7.72
C GLY A 319 32.02 -10.50 -7.07
N ARG A 320 31.24 -9.83 -6.19
CA ARG A 320 31.54 -8.51 -5.61
C ARG A 320 31.50 -8.51 -4.08
N GLY A 321 31.45 -9.69 -3.47
CA GLY A 321 31.48 -9.90 -2.03
C GLY A 321 30.10 -10.02 -1.37
N PRO A 322 30.08 -10.47 -0.11
CA PRO A 322 28.85 -10.92 0.57
C PRO A 322 27.86 -9.79 0.93
N ASP A 323 28.33 -8.55 1.06
CA ASP A 323 27.49 -7.37 1.39
C ASP A 323 27.02 -6.58 0.17
N TYR A 324 27.43 -6.95 -1.05
CA TYR A 324 27.14 -6.19 -2.28
C TYR A 324 25.64 -5.89 -2.44
N TRP A 325 24.79 -6.90 -2.25
CA TRP A 325 23.36 -6.77 -2.45
C TRP A 325 22.68 -5.94 -1.36
N ALA A 326 23.07 -6.14 -0.10
CA ALA A 326 22.60 -5.30 0.99
C ALA A 326 23.04 -3.84 0.78
N MET A 327 24.26 -3.60 0.30
CA MET A 327 24.76 -2.28 -0.06
C MET A 327 23.93 -1.62 -1.17
N LEU A 328 23.57 -2.34 -2.24
CA LEU A 328 22.71 -1.79 -3.30
C LEU A 328 21.33 -1.37 -2.76
N THR A 329 20.73 -2.19 -1.89
CA THR A 329 19.46 -1.82 -1.26
C THR A 329 19.62 -0.60 -0.35
N ARG A 330 20.72 -0.52 0.42
CA ARG A 330 21.04 0.70 1.20
C ARG A 330 21.17 1.92 0.28
N GLN A 331 21.76 1.79 -0.92
CA GLN A 331 21.87 2.90 -1.88
C GLN A 331 20.51 3.37 -2.41
N ILE A 332 19.58 2.46 -2.69
CA ILE A 332 18.19 2.80 -3.05
C ILE A 332 17.54 3.64 -1.96
N LEU A 333 17.88 3.36 -0.70
CA LEU A 333 17.40 4.08 0.48
C LEU A 333 18.30 5.25 0.89
N PHE A 334 19.07 5.80 -0.04
CA PHE A 334 19.97 6.95 0.17
C PHE A 334 20.94 6.76 1.34
N ARG A 335 21.32 5.52 1.61
CA ARG A 335 22.14 5.10 2.75
C ARG A 335 21.57 5.48 4.13
N ARG A 336 20.30 5.84 4.23
CA ARG A 336 19.61 6.09 5.50
C ARG A 336 19.69 4.95 6.49
N PRO A 337 19.73 3.66 6.09
CA PRO A 337 19.97 2.59 7.04
C PRO A 337 21.31 2.66 7.78
N GLU A 338 22.31 3.38 7.26
CA GLU A 338 23.63 3.47 7.90
C GLU A 338 23.57 4.24 9.23
N ASP A 339 22.62 5.17 9.38
CA ASP A 339 22.49 6.05 10.54
C ASP A 339 21.08 6.09 11.16
N HIS A 340 20.04 5.60 10.47
CA HIS A 340 18.65 5.59 10.96
C HIS A 340 17.97 4.22 10.80
N PHE A 341 16.99 3.95 11.67
CA PHE A 341 15.98 2.92 11.40
C PHE A 341 15.01 3.43 10.34
N VAL A 342 14.94 2.72 9.21
CA VAL A 342 13.95 2.98 8.16
C VAL A 342 12.77 2.01 8.18
N VAL A 343 12.85 0.98 9.04
CA VAL A 343 11.75 0.08 9.41
C VAL A 343 11.49 0.32 10.89
N TYR A 344 10.29 0.75 11.20
CA TYR A 344 9.80 0.98 12.56
C TYR A 344 8.26 1.01 12.55
N ASP A 345 7.66 0.94 13.73
CA ASP A 345 6.22 1.03 13.93
C ASP A 345 5.74 2.47 13.76
N LEU A 346 5.56 2.88 12.50
CA LEU A 346 5.15 4.25 12.17
C LEU A 346 3.83 4.63 12.85
N SER A 347 2.87 3.71 12.90
CA SER A 347 1.56 3.93 13.53
C SER A 347 1.73 4.24 15.02
N TYR A 348 2.50 3.43 15.74
CA TYR A 348 2.77 3.65 17.16
C TYR A 348 3.42 5.01 17.39
N GLU A 349 4.51 5.31 16.68
CA GLU A 349 5.29 6.53 16.87
C GLU A 349 4.46 7.78 16.54
N LEU A 350 3.66 7.76 15.48
CA LEU A 350 2.79 8.89 15.15
C LEU A 350 1.72 9.10 16.19
N ASN A 351 1.02 8.04 16.60
CA ASN A 351 -0.02 8.19 17.60
C ASN A 351 0.54 8.69 18.94
N PHE A 352 1.70 8.17 19.35
CA PHE A 352 2.40 8.58 20.56
C PHE A 352 2.77 10.07 20.55
N ASN A 353 3.24 10.56 19.41
CA ASN A 353 3.67 11.95 19.29
C ASN A 353 2.53 12.93 19.00
N LEU A 354 1.43 12.49 18.36
CA LEU A 354 0.36 13.38 17.90
C LEU A 354 -0.77 13.54 18.91
N TRP A 355 -1.37 12.45 19.40
CA TRP A 355 -2.68 12.52 20.06
C TRP A 355 -2.72 13.20 21.43
N ASP A 356 -1.59 13.23 22.14
CA ASP A 356 -1.50 13.85 23.47
C ASP A 356 -0.84 15.24 23.44
N ASN A 357 -0.10 15.57 22.37
CA ASN A 357 0.67 16.82 22.28
C ASN A 357 0.03 17.87 21.37
N PHE A 358 -0.83 17.44 20.43
CA PHE A 358 -1.43 18.31 19.45
C PHE A 358 -2.95 18.21 19.49
N PHE A 359 -3.58 19.30 19.06
CA PHE A 359 -5.00 19.37 18.73
C PHE A 359 -5.15 20.31 17.52
N VAL A 360 -6.34 20.38 16.93
CA VAL A 360 -6.57 21.15 15.71
C VAL A 360 -7.54 22.30 15.97
N SER A 361 -7.04 23.52 16.16
CA SER A 361 -7.83 24.76 16.36
C SER A 361 -8.21 25.45 15.04
N THR A 362 -8.49 24.68 13.99
CA THR A 362 -8.68 25.17 12.60
C THR A 362 -9.56 26.41 12.46
N GLY A 363 -9.35 27.12 11.36
CA GLY A 363 -10.02 28.37 11.03
C GLY A 363 -9.00 29.40 10.57
N SER A 364 -9.34 30.18 9.55
CA SER A 364 -8.55 31.35 9.17
C SER A 364 -8.54 32.38 10.31
N PRO A 365 -7.57 33.32 10.35
CA PRO A 365 -7.57 34.37 11.35
C PRO A 365 -8.90 35.14 11.44
N GLY A 366 -9.56 35.41 10.31
CA GLY A 366 -10.88 36.06 10.28
C GLY A 366 -11.98 35.18 10.85
N GLN A 367 -12.05 33.90 10.48
CA GLN A 367 -13.01 32.96 11.09
C GLN A 367 -12.82 32.82 12.60
N LYS A 368 -11.59 32.97 13.09
CA LYS A 368 -11.33 32.99 14.54
C LYS A 368 -11.78 34.29 15.20
N ASP A 369 -11.71 35.42 14.50
CA ASP A 369 -12.30 36.67 14.98
C ASP A 369 -13.82 36.55 15.08
N ASP A 370 -14.47 36.10 14.00
CA ASP A 370 -15.91 35.89 13.96
C ASP A 370 -16.37 34.90 15.05
N PHE A 371 -15.63 33.80 15.22
CA PHE A 371 -15.89 32.82 16.29
C PHE A 371 -15.74 33.40 17.70
N VAL A 372 -14.83 34.36 17.92
CA VAL A 372 -14.69 35.01 19.24
C VAL A 372 -15.87 35.93 19.52
N ASP A 373 -16.37 36.62 18.48
CA ASP A 373 -17.53 37.51 18.56
C ASP A 373 -18.84 36.74 18.79
N ASP A 374 -19.08 35.67 18.01
CA ASP A 374 -20.26 34.79 18.15
C ASP A 374 -19.92 33.31 17.84
N PRO A 375 -19.53 32.52 18.85
CA PRO A 375 -19.21 31.11 18.67
C PRO A 375 -20.37 30.22 18.16
N VAL A 376 -21.62 30.70 18.29
CA VAL A 376 -22.82 29.93 17.93
C VAL A 376 -23.17 30.13 16.46
N GLU A 377 -23.15 31.37 15.98
CA GLU A 377 -23.41 31.69 14.58
C GLU A 377 -22.18 31.40 13.69
N ASP A 378 -20.96 31.57 14.22
CA ASP A 378 -19.70 31.41 13.48
C ASP A 378 -18.79 30.31 14.08
N PRO A 379 -19.23 29.04 14.11
CA PRO A 379 -18.45 27.96 14.70
C PRO A 379 -17.15 27.67 13.93
N LEU A 380 -16.10 27.27 14.65
CA LEU A 380 -14.90 26.69 14.03
C LEU A 380 -15.24 25.39 13.27
N PRO A 381 -14.40 24.93 12.32
CA PRO A 381 -14.64 23.71 11.56
C PRO A 381 -14.94 22.47 12.42
N ASN A 382 -14.37 22.42 13.63
CA ASN A 382 -14.88 21.56 14.68
C ASN A 382 -15.92 22.30 15.52
N GLY A 383 -17.21 22.16 15.17
CA GLY A 383 -18.31 22.84 15.85
C GLY A 383 -18.51 22.46 17.33
N ARG A 384 -17.72 21.52 17.86
CA ARG A 384 -17.69 21.22 19.30
C ARG A 384 -16.67 22.06 20.07
N MET A 385 -15.85 22.85 19.39
CA MET A 385 -14.95 23.79 20.05
C MET A 385 -15.73 24.97 20.58
N THR A 386 -15.52 25.29 21.84
CA THR A 386 -16.09 26.47 22.50
C THR A 386 -15.00 27.24 23.21
N LEU A 387 -15.21 28.53 23.44
CA LEU A 387 -14.28 29.34 24.22
C LEU A 387 -14.17 28.85 25.66
N TYR A 388 -12.93 28.71 26.14
CA TYR A 388 -12.62 28.37 27.51
C TYR A 388 -12.59 29.64 28.39
N GLY A 389 -13.77 30.08 28.81
CA GLY A 389 -13.94 31.23 29.72
C GLY A 389 -13.56 32.60 29.11
N SER A 390 -13.59 33.64 29.95
CA SER A 390 -13.27 35.03 29.59
C SER A 390 -11.81 35.37 29.92
N GLY A 391 -10.86 34.64 29.34
CA GLY A 391 -9.43 34.91 29.55
C GLY A 391 -9.01 36.29 29.05
N ASP A 392 -7.89 36.81 29.54
CA ASP A 392 -7.24 37.98 28.94
C ASP A 392 -6.65 37.59 27.57
N ASN A 393 -6.73 38.46 26.56
CA ASN A 393 -6.12 38.30 25.21
C ASN A 393 -6.63 37.12 24.35
N VAL A 394 -7.91 36.73 24.46
CA VAL A 394 -8.52 35.67 23.62
C VAL A 394 -8.22 35.88 22.13
N ASP A 395 -8.41 37.10 21.63
CA ASP A 395 -8.23 37.47 20.21
C ASP A 395 -6.83 37.17 19.66
N GLU A 396 -5.80 37.32 20.49
CA GLU A 396 -4.41 37.06 20.11
C GLU A 396 -4.07 35.58 20.28
N ASP A 397 -4.38 35.02 21.45
CA ASP A 397 -3.97 33.67 21.81
C ASP A 397 -4.67 32.59 20.97
N ILE A 398 -5.94 32.78 20.56
CA ILE A 398 -6.66 31.81 19.71
C ILE A 398 -6.01 31.65 18.32
N LYS A 399 -5.29 32.67 17.85
CA LYS A 399 -4.57 32.68 16.56
C LYS A 399 -3.13 32.19 16.69
N ASP A 400 -2.59 32.12 17.90
CA ASP A 400 -1.22 31.69 18.17
C ASP A 400 -1.11 30.15 18.18
N PHE A 401 -0.08 29.63 17.49
CA PHE A 401 0.14 28.20 17.34
C PHE A 401 0.38 27.47 18.68
N HIS A 402 1.03 28.13 19.64
CA HIS A 402 1.38 27.54 20.93
C HIS A 402 0.35 27.84 22.03
N ARG A 403 -0.50 28.86 21.85
CA ARG A 403 -1.46 29.30 22.89
C ARG A 403 -2.92 29.03 22.57
N ALA A 404 -3.29 28.71 21.33
CA ALA A 404 -4.71 28.51 20.99
C ALA A 404 -5.42 27.48 21.88
N ALA A 405 -4.71 26.47 22.38
CA ALA A 405 -5.25 25.46 23.29
C ALA A 405 -5.77 26.05 24.61
N SER A 406 -5.20 27.15 25.10
CA SER A 406 -5.62 27.76 26.38
C SER A 406 -6.97 28.46 26.27
N GLN A 407 -7.42 28.77 25.05
CA GLN A 407 -8.66 29.50 24.78
C GLN A 407 -9.80 28.59 24.34
N LEU A 408 -9.56 27.29 24.14
CA LEU A 408 -10.53 26.37 23.56
C LEU A 408 -10.79 25.17 24.47
N MET A 409 -12.05 24.75 24.54
CA MET A 409 -12.46 23.50 25.16
C MET A 409 -13.42 22.72 24.26
N LEU A 410 -13.54 21.42 24.50
CA LEU A 410 -14.44 20.55 23.75
C LEU A 410 -15.78 20.41 24.48
N ASN A 411 -16.84 20.93 23.88
CA ASN A 411 -18.20 20.74 24.36
C ASN A 411 -18.60 19.26 24.30
N GLY A 412 -19.06 18.71 25.42
CA GLY A 412 -19.46 17.30 25.54
C GLY A 412 -18.30 16.30 25.52
N GLY A 413 -17.10 16.69 25.93
CA GLY A 413 -15.94 15.79 25.97
C GLY A 413 -16.25 14.44 26.63
N PHE A 414 -15.77 13.35 26.01
CA PHE A 414 -16.06 11.99 26.44
C PHE A 414 -14.83 11.34 27.10
N ASN A 415 -15.04 10.69 28.25
CA ASN A 415 -13.98 9.96 28.92
C ASN A 415 -13.84 8.54 28.35
N VAL A 416 -12.75 8.28 27.64
CA VAL A 416 -12.42 6.97 27.06
C VAL A 416 -12.29 5.83 28.09
N HIS A 417 -12.21 6.15 29.39
CA HIS A 417 -12.25 5.16 30.48
C HIS A 417 -13.66 4.70 30.83
N SER A 418 -14.70 5.21 30.18
CA SER A 418 -16.07 4.78 30.43
C SER A 418 -16.22 3.27 30.20
N ILE A 419 -16.72 2.57 31.21
CA ILE A 419 -17.10 1.15 31.13
C ILE A 419 -18.62 0.98 30.95
N ASN A 420 -19.33 2.07 30.65
CA ASN A 420 -20.76 2.06 30.39
C ASN A 420 -20.99 1.86 28.88
N LYS A 421 -21.60 0.72 28.51
CA LYS A 421 -21.92 0.39 27.11
C LYS A 421 -22.82 1.43 26.46
N GLU A 422 -23.86 1.89 27.15
CA GLU A 422 -24.80 2.87 26.59
C GLU A 422 -24.14 4.23 26.36
N ALA A 423 -23.13 4.58 27.17
CA ALA A 423 -22.35 5.81 26.95
C ALA A 423 -21.49 5.72 25.67
N TRP A 424 -20.92 4.55 25.38
CA TRP A 424 -20.21 4.31 24.12
C TRP A 424 -21.15 4.30 22.93
N LYS A 425 -22.32 3.64 23.05
CA LYS A 425 -23.34 3.66 22.01
C LYS A 425 -23.76 5.08 21.66
N ALA A 426 -23.99 5.94 22.65
CA ALA A 426 -24.37 7.34 22.43
C ALA A 426 -23.32 8.14 21.65
N ILE A 427 -22.03 7.88 21.85
CA ILE A 427 -20.96 8.55 21.09
C ILE A 427 -20.82 7.97 19.69
N LEU A 428 -20.82 6.65 19.56
CA LEU A 428 -20.68 5.95 18.29
C LEU A 428 -21.89 6.19 17.38
N SER A 429 -23.08 6.39 17.94
CA SER A 429 -24.30 6.74 17.20
C SER A 429 -24.44 8.24 16.90
N SER A 430 -23.41 9.06 17.14
CA SER A 430 -23.50 10.52 16.91
C SER A 430 -23.71 10.92 15.45
N THR A 431 -23.51 9.99 14.52
CA THR A 431 -23.77 10.15 13.09
C THR A 431 -25.15 9.64 12.65
N ALA A 432 -25.91 9.01 13.54
CA ALA A 432 -27.28 8.59 13.24
C ALA A 432 -28.17 9.81 12.95
N ASP A 433 -29.16 9.62 12.08
CA ASP A 433 -30.14 10.65 11.69
C ASP A 433 -29.52 11.97 11.15
N THR A 434 -28.29 11.92 10.63
CA THR A 434 -27.61 13.07 9.99
C THR A 434 -28.00 13.29 8.52
N GLU A 435 -28.96 12.53 8.01
CA GLU A 435 -29.36 12.46 6.58
C GLU A 435 -28.22 12.00 5.63
N TYR A 436 -27.03 11.71 6.15
CA TYR A 436 -25.89 11.24 5.36
C TYR A 436 -26.06 9.78 4.88
N GLY A 437 -26.68 8.93 5.70
CA GLY A 437 -27.03 7.54 5.35
C GLY A 437 -28.52 7.27 5.45
N SER A 438 -28.90 6.01 5.31
CA SER A 438 -30.31 5.59 5.38
C SER A 438 -30.92 5.82 6.76
N ALA A 439 -32.25 5.91 6.80
CA ALA A 439 -32.98 6.03 8.06
C ALA A 439 -32.69 4.84 9.00
N ASN A 440 -32.41 5.13 10.27
CA ASN A 440 -32.00 4.16 11.30
C ASN A 440 -30.63 3.48 11.08
N ALA A 441 -29.83 3.95 10.11
CA ALA A 441 -28.44 3.57 10.00
C ALA A 441 -27.55 4.49 10.83
N ILE A 442 -26.38 3.98 11.23
CA ILE A 442 -25.31 4.81 11.81
C ILE A 442 -24.14 4.89 10.83
N PRO A 443 -24.02 5.96 10.04
CA PRO A 443 -22.92 6.14 9.09
C PRO A 443 -21.56 6.29 9.76
N PHE A 444 -20.56 5.57 9.24
CA PHE A 444 -19.14 5.72 9.58
C PHE A 444 -18.34 6.05 8.32
N PRO A 445 -18.53 7.26 7.75
CA PRO A 445 -17.87 7.64 6.51
C PRO A 445 -16.35 7.64 6.65
N ARG A 446 -15.70 6.84 5.80
CA ARG A 446 -14.23 6.92 5.63
C ARG A 446 -13.84 8.14 4.77
N LEU A 447 -14.74 8.50 3.87
CA LEU A 447 -14.63 9.49 2.81
C LEU A 447 -15.86 10.38 2.90
N LEU A 448 -15.73 11.68 2.66
CA LEU A 448 -16.86 12.61 2.76
C LEU A 448 -17.83 12.56 1.57
N ASP A 449 -17.33 12.14 0.42
CA ASP A 449 -18.07 12.19 -0.84
C ASP A 449 -17.62 11.01 -1.73
N PRO A 450 -17.93 9.78 -1.29
CA PRO A 450 -17.59 8.59 -2.05
C PRO A 450 -18.42 8.49 -3.35
N PRO A 451 -17.86 7.97 -4.45
CA PRO A 451 -18.58 7.81 -5.71
C PRO A 451 -19.69 6.74 -5.65
N GLN A 452 -19.60 5.81 -4.69
CA GLN A 452 -20.64 4.81 -4.43
C GLN A 452 -21.39 5.12 -3.13
N GLY A 453 -22.53 4.46 -2.94
CA GLY A 453 -23.44 4.72 -1.82
C GLY A 453 -23.05 4.10 -0.48
N GLU A 454 -24.07 3.97 0.36
CA GLU A 454 -23.98 3.37 1.68
C GLU A 454 -23.83 1.84 1.62
N TRP A 455 -22.89 1.30 2.40
CA TRP A 455 -22.69 -0.13 2.60
C TRP A 455 -23.12 -0.53 4.01
N LEU A 456 -24.36 -1.00 4.13
CA LEU A 456 -24.97 -1.48 5.39
C LEU A 456 -24.77 -2.98 5.60
N ASP A 457 -25.19 -3.74 4.60
CA ASP A 457 -25.12 -5.19 4.53
C ASP A 457 -24.89 -5.55 3.07
N GLY A 458 -23.96 -6.46 2.81
CA GLY A 458 -23.46 -6.69 1.46
C GLY A 458 -22.24 -7.61 1.44
N GLN A 459 -21.88 -8.04 0.25
CA GLN A 459 -20.68 -8.82 0.01
C GLN A 459 -19.45 -7.91 -0.12
N ALA A 460 -18.26 -8.49 0.07
CA ALA A 460 -17.01 -7.74 0.01
C ALA A 460 -16.63 -7.28 -1.41
N ASP A 461 -17.31 -7.79 -2.44
CA ASP A 461 -17.16 -7.43 -3.84
C ASP A 461 -18.20 -6.40 -4.33
N ASP A 462 -19.15 -5.99 -3.47
CA ASP A 462 -20.10 -4.93 -3.80
C ASP A 462 -19.36 -3.60 -4.07
N PRO A 463 -19.78 -2.79 -5.07
CA PRO A 463 -19.14 -1.51 -5.37
C PRO A 463 -19.03 -0.58 -4.14
N GLU A 464 -20.04 -0.58 -3.28
CA GLU A 464 -20.10 0.24 -2.07
C GLU A 464 -19.06 -0.16 -1.02
N SER A 465 -18.57 -1.41 -1.03
CA SER A 465 -17.55 -1.88 -0.09
C SER A 465 -16.19 -1.18 -0.26
N THR A 466 -15.88 -0.76 -1.50
CA THR A 466 -14.58 -0.19 -1.88
C THR A 466 -14.66 1.25 -2.41
N GLY A 467 -15.78 1.61 -3.02
CA GLY A 467 -16.08 2.94 -3.52
C GLY A 467 -17.06 3.74 -2.66
N GLY A 468 -17.64 3.16 -1.61
CA GLY A 468 -18.70 3.75 -0.80
C GLY A 468 -18.29 4.09 0.65
N PHE A 469 -19.25 4.05 1.56
CA PHE A 469 -19.02 4.23 3.00
C PHE A 469 -19.74 3.18 3.85
N ARG A 470 -19.14 2.79 4.98
CA ARG A 470 -19.76 1.84 5.92
C ARG A 470 -20.83 2.54 6.75
N SER A 471 -21.94 1.87 6.96
CA SER A 471 -22.87 2.17 8.06
C SER A 471 -23.03 0.94 8.96
N LEU A 472 -23.32 1.17 10.23
CA LEU A 472 -23.60 0.12 11.21
C LEU A 472 -25.10 -0.01 11.44
N SER A 473 -25.55 -1.24 11.66
CA SER A 473 -26.85 -1.52 12.25
C SER A 473 -26.82 -1.27 13.77
N ASP A 474 -27.99 -1.15 14.39
CA ASP A 474 -28.09 -1.09 15.86
C ASP A 474 -27.43 -2.30 16.55
N TYR A 475 -27.48 -3.46 15.90
CA TYR A 475 -26.83 -4.68 16.39
C TYR A 475 -25.31 -4.56 16.35
N ASP A 476 -24.74 -4.13 15.21
CA ASP A 476 -23.30 -3.95 15.07
C ASP A 476 -22.76 -2.89 16.02
N LEU A 477 -23.54 -1.81 16.22
CA LEU A 477 -23.23 -0.75 17.18
C LEU A 477 -23.19 -1.28 18.62
N ASP A 478 -24.19 -2.08 19.02
CA ASP A 478 -24.25 -2.66 20.36
C ASP A 478 -23.06 -3.61 20.61
N ALA A 479 -22.74 -4.45 19.61
CA ALA A 479 -21.59 -5.35 19.66
C ALA A 479 -20.25 -4.61 19.75
N LEU A 480 -20.05 -3.57 18.92
CA LEU A 480 -18.84 -2.76 18.94
C LEU A 480 -18.68 -2.04 20.30
N ALA A 481 -19.76 -1.49 20.86
CA ALA A 481 -19.71 -0.84 22.16
C ALA A 481 -19.41 -1.83 23.30
N GLU A 482 -19.95 -3.05 23.23
CA GLU A 482 -19.66 -4.10 24.20
C GLU A 482 -18.18 -4.52 24.14
N GLU A 483 -17.64 -4.75 22.95
CA GLU A 483 -16.24 -5.13 22.75
C GLU A 483 -15.27 -4.01 23.15
N LEU A 484 -15.61 -2.74 22.87
CA LEU A 484 -14.83 -1.59 23.36
C LEU A 484 -14.78 -1.56 24.89
N VAL A 485 -15.91 -1.73 25.56
CA VAL A 485 -15.96 -1.78 27.04
C VAL A 485 -15.14 -2.96 27.56
N ARG A 486 -15.16 -4.11 26.88
CA ARG A 486 -14.33 -5.27 27.23
C ARG A 486 -12.84 -4.92 27.14
N GLU A 487 -12.38 -4.38 26.01
CA GLU A 487 -10.98 -3.99 25.80
C GLU A 487 -10.54 -2.89 26.77
N ILE A 488 -11.41 -1.93 27.11
CA ILE A 488 -11.16 -0.90 28.12
C ILE A 488 -10.99 -1.52 29.50
N LYS A 489 -11.85 -2.46 29.92
CA LYS A 489 -11.70 -3.14 31.22
C LYS A 489 -10.40 -3.94 31.32
N GLU A 490 -9.96 -4.55 30.22
CA GLU A 490 -8.73 -5.34 30.18
C GLU A 490 -7.45 -4.49 30.14
N ARG A 491 -7.54 -3.25 29.63
CA ARG A 491 -6.37 -2.41 29.36
C ARG A 491 -6.29 -1.16 30.21
N ALA A 492 -7.37 -0.62 30.74
CA ALA A 492 -7.32 0.58 31.58
C ALA A 492 -6.42 0.39 32.83
N PRO A 493 -5.89 1.47 33.43
CA PRO A 493 -6.02 2.87 33.01
C PRO A 493 -5.19 3.19 31.76
N PHE A 494 -5.64 4.18 31.00
CA PHE A 494 -4.90 4.83 29.91
C PHE A 494 -4.34 6.15 30.41
N PHE A 495 -3.09 6.46 30.07
CA PHE A 495 -2.46 7.71 30.52
C PHE A 495 -2.82 8.93 29.66
N GLY A 496 -3.32 8.69 28.45
CA GLY A 496 -3.68 9.70 27.46
C GLY A 496 -4.43 9.08 26.30
N LEU A 497 -4.81 9.91 25.33
CA LEU A 497 -5.45 9.46 24.10
C LEU A 497 -4.49 8.65 23.25
N ALA A 498 -3.18 8.97 23.26
CA ALA A 498 -2.20 8.16 22.56
C ALA A 498 -2.11 6.72 23.09
N ASP A 499 -2.11 6.53 24.42
CA ASP A 499 -2.12 5.19 25.05
C ASP A 499 -3.44 4.45 24.84
N PHE A 500 -4.57 5.18 24.74
CA PHE A 500 -5.85 4.59 24.36
C PHE A 500 -5.89 4.17 22.89
N ILE A 501 -5.26 4.90 21.97
CA ILE A 501 -5.29 4.55 20.55
C ILE A 501 -4.28 3.44 20.25
N ASN A 502 -3.09 3.51 20.86
CA ASN A 502 -2.00 2.58 20.58
C ASN A 502 -2.16 1.18 21.19
N ARG A 503 -1.39 0.25 20.61
CA ARG A 503 -1.08 -1.04 21.22
C ARG A 503 -0.13 -0.85 22.40
N ARG A 504 -0.10 -1.83 23.32
CA ARG A 504 0.87 -1.86 24.42
C ARG A 504 2.17 -2.52 23.98
N LEU A 505 3.32 -2.03 24.44
CA LEU A 505 4.61 -2.66 24.15
C LEU A 505 4.85 -3.89 25.05
N VAL A 506 4.07 -4.95 24.85
CA VAL A 506 4.07 -6.20 25.64
C VAL A 506 3.89 -7.43 24.74
N GLU A 507 4.29 -8.62 25.19
CA GLU A 507 4.19 -9.85 24.35
C GLU A 507 2.76 -10.40 24.19
N SER A 508 1.83 -10.00 25.06
CA SER A 508 0.46 -10.51 24.99
C SER A 508 -0.26 -10.00 23.74
N LYS A 509 -1.50 -10.46 23.53
CA LYS A 509 -2.40 -9.95 22.47
C LYS A 509 -2.52 -8.41 22.47
N HIS A 510 -2.30 -7.76 23.61
CA HIS A 510 -2.37 -6.29 23.72
C HIS A 510 -1.25 -5.56 22.98
N GLY A 511 -0.16 -6.27 22.63
CA GLY A 511 0.90 -5.72 21.80
C GLY A 511 0.76 -5.96 20.31
N GLU A 512 -0.33 -6.59 19.86
CA GLU A 512 -0.65 -6.72 18.43
C GLU A 512 -1.44 -5.50 17.92
N LYS A 513 -2.31 -4.92 18.76
CA LYS A 513 -3.20 -3.81 18.40
C LYS A 513 -3.75 -3.07 19.61
N GLY A 514 -4.16 -1.82 19.40
CA GLY A 514 -4.84 -0.98 20.40
C GLY A 514 -6.28 -1.43 20.66
N PRO A 515 -6.93 -0.91 21.71
CA PRO A 515 -8.28 -1.33 22.13
C PRO A 515 -9.34 -1.12 21.03
N ILE A 516 -9.31 0.01 20.31
CA ILE A 516 -10.30 0.27 19.25
C ILE A 516 -10.19 -0.76 18.14
N GLN A 517 -8.97 -1.00 17.65
CA GLN A 517 -8.70 -1.97 16.58
C GLN A 517 -8.91 -3.43 17.03
N ALA A 518 -8.90 -3.69 18.34
CA ALA A 518 -9.19 -5.00 18.91
C ALA A 518 -10.69 -5.24 19.12
N ALA A 519 -11.50 -4.19 19.21
CA ALA A 519 -12.94 -4.26 19.35
C ALA A 519 -13.68 -4.38 18.00
N ILE A 520 -13.03 -3.98 16.91
CA ILE A 520 -13.41 -4.26 15.52
C ILE A 520 -12.81 -5.61 15.12
#